data_AF-V9LKJ6-F1
#
_entry.id   AF-V9LKJ6-F1
#
_cell.length_a   1.000
_cell.length_b   1.000
_cell.length_c   1.000
_cell.angle_alpha   90.00
_cell.angle_beta   90.00
_cell.angle_gamma   90.00
#
_symmetry.space_group_name_H-M   'P 1'
#
loop_
_entity.id
_entity.type
_entity.pdbx_description
1 polymer ?
#
loop_
_entity_poly.entity_id
_entity_poly.type
_entity_poly.pdbx_seq_one_letter_code
_entity_poly.pdbx_strand_id
1 'polypeptide(L)'
;MRLIPVISVEVCCLLLVALLWGGTNPFLKKGTEGIEKVKTGNMVTQGLAEMKFLFLNYKYLMPFLLNQSGSVVYYFTLASTDLSLAVL
;
A
#
# COMPACT_ATOMS: atom_id res chain seq x y z
N MET A 1 -17.64 -8.45 28.15
CA MET A 1 -16.20 -8.81 28.23
C MET A 1 -15.56 -9.15 26.87
N ARG A 2 -16.21 -8.88 25.71
CA ARG A 2 -15.65 -9.13 24.36
C ARG A 2 -15.14 -7.89 23.61
N LEU A 3 -15.42 -6.67 24.08
CA LEU A 3 -15.04 -5.42 23.40
C LEU A 3 -13.55 -5.07 23.51
N ILE A 4 -12.94 -5.26 24.67
CA ILE A 4 -11.53 -4.90 24.94
C ILE A 4 -10.53 -5.63 24.02
N PRO A 5 -10.63 -6.96 23.79
CA PRO A 5 -9.70 -7.64 22.89
C PRO A 5 -9.88 -7.26 21.41
N VAL A 6 -11.09 -6.91 20.98
CA VAL A 6 -11.37 -6.49 19.59
C VAL A 6 -10.71 -5.14 19.30
N ILE A 7 -10.91 -4.15 20.18
CA ILE A 7 -10.30 -2.82 20.07
C ILE A 7 -8.76 -2.92 20.05
N SER A 8 -8.19 -3.87 20.81
CA SER A 8 -6.74 -4.08 20.86
C SER A 8 -6.19 -4.60 19.52
N VAL A 9 -6.90 -5.51 18.86
CA VAL A 9 -6.51 -6.05 17.54
C VAL A 9 -6.60 -4.97 16.47
N GLU A 10 -7.68 -4.18 16.45
CA GLU A 10 -7.89 -3.10 15.49
C GLU A 10 -6.80 -2.03 15.57
N VAL A 11 -6.46 -1.61 16.80
CA VAL A 11 -5.39 -0.64 17.03
C VAL A 11 -4.05 -1.20 16.55
N CYS A 12 -3.74 -2.48 16.85
CA CYS A 12 -2.53 -3.13 16.32
C CYS A 12 -2.51 -3.17 14.78
N CYS A 13 -3.64 -3.49 14.14
CA CYS A 13 -3.76 -3.51 12.69
C CYS A 13 -3.57 -2.10 12.08
N LEU A 14 -4.17 -1.07 12.67
CA LEU A 14 -4.01 0.31 12.22
C LEU A 14 -2.57 0.81 12.38
N LEU A 15 -1.90 0.45 13.48
CA LEU A 15 -0.49 0.74 13.68
C LEU A 15 0.40 0.03 12.65
N LEU A 16 0.10 -1.23 12.33
CA LEU A 16 0.79 -1.96 11.27
C LEU A 16 0.58 -1.32 9.89
N VAL A 17 -0.64 -0.88 9.56
CA VAL A 17 -0.92 -0.15 8.31
C VAL A 17 -0.14 1.16 8.27
N ALA A 18 -0.12 1.93 9.36
CA ALA A 18 0.63 3.18 9.45
C ALA A 18 2.15 2.96 9.29
N LEU A 19 2.69 1.89 9.89
CA LEU A 19 4.09 1.51 9.73
C LEU A 19 4.41 1.05 8.31
N LEU A 20 3.53 0.26 7.69
CA LEU A 20 3.70 -0.17 6.31
C LEU A 20 3.71 1.04 5.38
N TRP A 21 2.68 1.88 5.39
CA TRP A 21 2.60 3.05 4.51
C TRP A 21 3.71 4.07 4.80
N GLY A 22 3.96 4.38 6.07
CA GLY A 22 5.01 5.32 6.46
C GLY A 22 6.41 4.81 6.11
N GLY A 23 6.67 3.52 6.33
CA GLY A 23 7.95 2.88 6.12
C GLY A 23 8.28 2.63 4.66
N THR A 24 7.30 2.27 3.81
CA THR A 24 7.55 1.99 2.38
C THR A 24 7.69 3.25 1.53
N ASN A 25 7.09 4.36 1.94
CA ASN A 25 7.07 5.60 1.16
C ASN A 25 8.45 6.18 0.80
N PRO A 26 9.45 6.24 1.70
CA PRO A 26 10.81 6.64 1.34
C PRO A 26 11.44 5.73 0.28
N PHE A 27 11.20 4.41 0.34
CA PHE A 27 11.72 3.46 -0.64
C PHE A 27 11.02 3.58 -1.99
N LEU A 28 9.71 3.85 -2.00
CA LEU A 28 8.98 4.14 -3.24
C LEU A 28 9.56 5.36 -3.95
N LYS A 29 9.77 6.47 -3.22
CA LYS A 29 10.39 7.69 -3.77
C LYS A 29 11.77 7.40 -4.37
N LYS A 30 12.59 6.64 -3.64
CA LYS A 30 13.92 6.23 -4.12
C LYS A 30 13.86 5.28 -5.32
N GLY A 31 12.87 4.38 -5.34
CA GLY A 31 12.64 3.44 -6.44
C GLY A 31 12.13 4.12 -7.73
N THR A 32 11.58 5.34 -7.63
CA THR A 32 11.18 6.14 -8.79
C THR A 32 12.28 7.06 -9.33
N GLU A 33 13.43 7.18 -8.66
CA GLU A 33 14.54 8.01 -9.15
C GLU A 33 14.98 7.53 -10.55
N GLY A 34 14.98 8.44 -11.53
CA GLY A 34 15.35 8.14 -12.91
C GLY A 34 14.17 7.85 -13.83
N ILE A 35 12.93 7.78 -13.33
CA ILE A 35 11.74 7.66 -14.18
C ILE A 35 11.59 8.86 -15.12
N GLU A 36 12.02 10.05 -14.68
CA GLU A 36 12.01 11.30 -15.46
C GLU A 36 12.90 11.25 -16.71
N LYS A 37 13.85 10.31 -16.75
CA LYS A 37 14.75 10.07 -17.87
C LYS A 37 14.15 9.11 -18.90
N VAL A 38 13.11 8.37 -18.54
CA VAL A 38 12.33 7.57 -19.49
C VAL A 38 11.53 8.55 -20.32
N LYS A 39 11.89 8.75 -21.59
CA LYS A 39 11.14 9.60 -22.52
C LYS A 39 10.97 8.91 -23.86
N THR A 40 9.76 8.97 -24.39
CA THR A 40 9.39 8.44 -25.70
C THR A 40 8.61 9.50 -26.49
N GLY A 41 8.47 9.29 -27.80
CA GLY A 41 7.82 10.26 -28.69
C GLY A 41 6.29 10.30 -28.63
N ASN A 42 5.64 9.37 -27.91
CA ASN A 42 4.18 9.26 -27.86
C ASN A 42 3.69 9.00 -26.42
N MET A 43 2.50 9.51 -26.07
CA MET A 43 1.95 9.42 -24.71
C MET A 43 1.67 7.97 -24.27
N VAL A 44 1.17 7.14 -25.20
CA VAL A 44 0.89 5.72 -24.91
C VAL A 44 2.20 4.94 -24.66
N THR A 45 3.21 5.17 -25.50
CA THR A 45 4.52 4.52 -25.33
C THR A 45 5.25 5.04 -24.09
N GLN A 46 4.99 6.28 -23.69
CA GLN A 46 5.54 6.89 -22.48
C GLN A 46 5.00 6.15 -21.25
N GLY A 47 3.68 6.02 -21.15
CA GLY A 47 3.05 5.28 -20.05
C GLY A 47 3.52 3.83 -19.98
N LEU A 48 3.61 3.14 -21.13
CA LEU A 48 4.13 1.75 -21.17
C LEU A 48 5.61 1.66 -20.74
N ALA A 49 6.44 2.62 -21.16
CA ALA A 49 7.85 2.64 -20.78
C ALA A 49 8.07 2.94 -19.30
N GLU A 50 7.31 3.88 -18.73
CA GLU A 50 7.28 4.17 -17.29
C GLU A 50 6.77 2.97 -16.49
N MET A 51 5.68 2.33 -16.92
CA MET A 51 5.21 1.09 -16.30
C MET A 51 6.29 0.01 -16.33
N LYS A 52 6.93 -0.21 -17.48
CA LYS A 52 8.03 -1.18 -17.60
C LYS A 52 9.18 -0.85 -16.65
N PHE A 53 9.55 0.42 -16.52
CA PHE A 53 10.58 0.87 -15.57
C PHE A 53 10.20 0.51 -14.12
N LEU A 54 8.97 0.80 -13.71
CA LEU A 54 8.48 0.53 -12.36
C LEU A 54 8.38 -0.97 -12.06
N PHE A 55 7.80 -1.77 -12.97
CA PHE A 55 7.62 -3.21 -12.78
C PHE A 55 8.94 -4.00 -12.84
N LEU A 56 9.95 -3.53 -13.58
CA LEU A 56 11.26 -4.17 -13.61
C LEU A 56 12.19 -3.69 -12.49
N ASN A 57 11.86 -2.59 -11.81
CA ASN A 57 12.64 -2.11 -10.68
C ASN A 57 12.20 -2.77 -9.38
N TYR A 58 12.89 -3.83 -8.95
CA TYR A 58 12.61 -4.53 -7.69
C TYR A 58 12.66 -3.60 -6.46
N LYS A 59 13.47 -2.53 -6.49
CA LYS A 59 13.57 -1.54 -5.40
C LYS A 59 12.30 -0.69 -5.28
N TYR A 60 11.49 -0.59 -6.33
CA TYR A 60 10.16 0.01 -6.32
C TYR A 60 9.09 -1.04 -6.07
N LEU A 61 9.16 -2.18 -6.78
CA LEU A 61 8.13 -3.20 -6.77
C LEU A 61 7.93 -3.83 -5.39
N MET A 62 9.01 -4.14 -4.65
CA MET A 62 8.88 -4.73 -3.31
C MET A 62 8.19 -3.78 -2.31
N PRO A 63 8.63 -2.51 -2.15
CA PRO A 63 7.90 -1.55 -1.32
C PRO A 63 6.47 -1.29 -1.80
N PHE A 64 6.22 -1.31 -3.11
CA PHE A 64 4.88 -1.11 -3.66
C PHE A 64 3.93 -2.23 -3.25
N LEU A 65 4.36 -3.49 -3.38
CA LEU A 65 3.55 -4.65 -2.97
C LEU A 65 3.31 -4.67 -1.45
N LEU A 66 4.34 -4.33 -0.66
CA LEU A 66 4.18 -4.18 0.80
C LEU A 66 3.20 -3.06 1.15
N ASN A 67 3.29 -1.91 0.47
CA ASN A 67 2.37 -0.80 0.65
C ASN A 67 0.91 -1.21 0.33
N GLN A 68 0.70 -1.96 -0.76
CA GLN A 68 -0.63 -2.45 -1.13
C GLN A 68 -1.17 -3.51 -0.15
N SER A 69 -0.31 -4.28 0.48
CA SER A 69 -0.73 -5.21 1.54
C SER A 69 -1.35 -4.48 2.74
N GLY A 70 -0.93 -3.25 3.01
CA GLY A 70 -1.56 -2.39 4.03
C GLY A 70 -3.04 -2.15 3.75
N SER A 71 -3.43 -1.95 2.48
CA SER A 71 -4.84 -1.81 2.09
C SER A 71 -5.64 -3.10 2.34
N VAL A 72 -5.03 -4.27 2.11
CA VAL A 72 -5.66 -5.58 2.37
C VAL A 72 -5.89 -5.77 3.87
N VAL A 73 -4.88 -5.50 4.70
CA VAL A 73 -4.99 -5.54 6.17
C VAL A 73 -6.04 -4.55 6.65
N TYR A 74 -6.05 -3.33 6.13
CA TYR A 74 -7.05 -2.31 6.47
C TYR A 74 -8.48 -2.75 6.12
N TYR A 75 -8.68 -3.30 4.92
CA TYR A 75 -9.99 -3.78 4.48
C TYR A 75 -10.49 -4.96 5.33
N PHE A 76 -9.62 -5.93 5.64
CA PHE A 76 -9.97 -7.03 6.54
C PHE A 76 -10.26 -6.56 7.96
N THR A 77 -9.52 -5.57 8.45
CA THR A 77 -9.75 -4.97 9.77
C THR A 77 -11.12 -4.30 9.80
N LEU A 78 -11.41 -3.42 8.83
CA LEU A 78 -12.69 -2.71 8.76
C LEU A 78 -13.89 -3.64 8.53
N ALA A 79 -13.73 -4.69 7.70
CA ALA A 79 -14.75 -5.70 7.50
C ALA A 79 -15.01 -6.56 8.75
N SER A 80 -13.99 -6.74 9.60
CA SER A 80 -14.11 -7.45 10.88
C SER A 80 -14.65 -6.54 11.99
N THR A 81 -14.50 -5.23 11.86
CA THR A 81 -14.84 -4.27 12.91
C THR A 81 -16.35 -4.19 13.17
N ASP A 82 -17.24 -3.96 12.20
CA ASP A 82 -18.68 -3.91 12.54
C ASP A 82 -19.62 -4.03 11.33
N LEU A 83 -19.88 -5.27 10.92
CA LEU A 83 -21.16 -5.63 10.26
C LEU A 83 -22.17 -6.23 11.25
N SER A 84 -21.77 -6.44 12.51
CA SER A 84 -22.63 -7.00 13.56
C SER A 84 -23.23 -5.98 14.52
N LEU A 85 -22.70 -4.74 14.64
CA LEU A 85 -23.31 -3.68 15.47
C LEU A 85 -24.20 -2.68 14.70
N ALA A 86 -24.22 -2.70 13.37
CA ALA A 86 -25.06 -1.80 12.57
C ALA A 86 -26.51 -2.29 12.37
N VAL A 87 -26.83 -3.51 12.84
CA VAL A 87 -28.19 -4.08 12.83
C VAL A 87 -28.70 -4.26 14.28
N LEU A 88 -28.31 -3.36 15.19
CA LEU A 88 -28.92 -3.25 16.52
C LEU A 88 -29.65 -1.90 16.65
#